data_AF-A0ABD5DCU7-F1
#
_entry.id   AF-A0ABD5DCU7-F1
#
_cell.length_a   1.000
_cell.length_b   1.000
_cell.length_c   1.000
_cell.angle_alpha   90.00
_cell.angle_beta   90.00
_cell.angle_gamma   90.00
#
_symmetry.space_group_name_H-M   'P 1'
#
loop_
_entity.id
_entity.type
_entity.pdbx_description
1 polymer ?
#
loop_
_entity_poly.entity_id
_entity_poly.type
_entity_poly.pdbx_seq_one_letter_code
_entity_poly.pdbx_strand_id
1 'polypeptide(L)'
;MEAFSERLLREHQPALQAMQQHPFVTDIEQDRLPTVVFNRYLVFEGNFVATAIAIFALGVSKAPGIQQQRWLIGVLNALVDIQIAWFEQVLSARQIDPAEYPDDLPGVRRFRDGM
;
A
#
# COMPACT_ATOMS: atom_id res chain seq x y z
N MET A 1 -29.89 -0.61 9.42
CA MET A 1 -28.83 0.30 9.90
C MET A 1 -27.61 -0.03 9.06
N GLU A 2 -27.11 0.93 8.27
CA GLU A 2 -25.92 0.73 7.41
C GLU A 2 -24.68 0.53 8.30
N ALA A 3 -23.80 -0.42 7.94
CA ALA A 3 -22.54 -0.59 8.65
C ALA A 3 -21.62 0.63 8.40
N PHE A 4 -20.77 0.99 9.36
CA PHE A 4 -19.92 2.16 9.21
C PHE A 4 -19.00 2.10 7.98
N SER A 5 -18.49 0.91 7.65
CA SER A 5 -17.69 0.67 6.44
C SER A 5 -18.48 0.89 5.15
N GLU A 6 -19.75 0.48 5.11
CA GLU A 6 -20.64 0.69 3.95
C GLU A 6 -20.88 2.19 3.75
N ARG A 7 -21.10 2.93 4.85
CA ARG A 7 -21.23 4.39 4.81
C ARG A 7 -19.99 5.06 4.24
N LEU A 8 -18.79 4.68 4.70
CA LEU A 8 -17.54 5.23 4.19
C LEU A 8 -17.35 4.94 2.70
N LEU A 9 -17.65 3.71 2.26
CA LEU A 9 -17.58 3.34 0.84
C LEU A 9 -18.53 4.20 0.01
N ARG A 10 -19.78 4.37 0.45
CA ARG A 10 -20.76 5.20 -0.24
C ARG A 10 -20.34 6.67 -0.31
N GLU A 11 -19.80 7.23 0.77
CA GLU A 11 -19.35 8.63 0.83
C GLU A 11 -18.14 8.90 -0.07
N HIS A 12 -17.25 7.92 -0.23
CA HIS A 12 -16.04 8.04 -1.04
C HIS A 12 -16.13 7.39 -2.42
N GLN A 13 -17.32 6.93 -2.83
CA GLN A 13 -17.55 6.26 -4.10
C GLN A 13 -16.99 7.02 -5.31
N PRO A 14 -17.13 8.36 -5.44
CA PRO A 14 -16.56 9.08 -6.57
C PRO A 14 -15.03 9.03 -6.61
N ALA A 15 -14.37 9.11 -5.45
CA ALA A 15 -12.91 9.04 -5.36
C ALA A 15 -12.41 7.61 -5.66
N LEU A 16 -13.12 6.60 -5.15
CA LEU A 16 -12.82 5.19 -5.43
C LEU A 16 -12.96 4.89 -6.93
N GLN A 17 -14.04 5.35 -7.55
CA GLN A 17 -14.27 5.18 -8.99
C GLN A 17 -13.19 5.89 -9.81
N ALA A 18 -12.82 7.13 -9.45
CA ALA A 18 -11.76 7.85 -10.12
C ALA A 18 -10.40 7.14 -10.02
N MET A 19 -10.09 6.52 -8.87
CA MET A 19 -8.87 5.73 -8.69
C MET A 19 -8.90 4.46 -9.56
N GLN A 20 -10.01 3.71 -9.55
CA GLN A 20 -10.15 2.48 -10.34
C GLN A 20 -10.12 2.73 -11.86
N GLN A 21 -10.65 3.87 -12.31
CA GLN A 21 -10.66 4.26 -13.72
C GLN A 21 -9.40 5.03 -14.15
N HIS A 22 -8.43 5.23 -13.25
CA HIS A 22 -7.22 5.95 -13.57
C HIS A 22 -6.40 5.19 -14.63
N PRO A 23 -5.78 5.88 -15.63
CA PRO A 23 -5.03 5.23 -16.69
C PRO A 23 -4.00 4.20 -16.22
N PHE A 24 -3.32 4.49 -15.11
CA PHE A 24 -2.39 3.54 -14.48
C PHE A 24 -3.04 2.18 -14.17
N VAL A 25 -4.25 2.16 -13.60
CA VAL A 25 -4.96 0.93 -13.24
C VAL A 25 -5.46 0.23 -14.50
N THR A 26 -6.12 0.97 -15.39
CA THR A 26 -6.67 0.39 -16.63
C THR A 26 -5.60 -0.13 -17.57
N ASP A 27 -4.42 0.50 -17.60
CA ASP A 27 -3.28 0.02 -18.42
C ASP A 27 -2.59 -1.18 -17.79
N ILE A 28 -2.66 -1.40 -16.47
CA ILE A 28 -2.26 -2.66 -15.84
C ILE A 28 -3.22 -3.77 -16.27
N GLU A 29 -4.53 -3.55 -16.16
CA GLU A 29 -5.55 -4.54 -16.53
C GLU A 29 -5.45 -4.96 -18.00
N GLN A 30 -5.03 -4.04 -18.87
CA GLN A 30 -4.92 -4.25 -20.30
C GLN A 30 -3.51 -4.68 -20.75
N ASP A 31 -2.58 -4.88 -19.82
CA ASP A 31 -1.17 -5.23 -20.07
C ASP A 31 -0.46 -4.25 -21.03
N ARG A 32 -0.73 -2.96 -20.86
CA ARG A 32 -0.16 -1.87 -21.68
C ARG A 32 0.73 -0.92 -20.89
N LEU A 33 0.79 -1.07 -19.56
CA LEU A 33 1.57 -0.17 -18.73
C LEU A 33 3.07 -0.32 -19.04
N PRO A 34 3.78 0.78 -19.34
CA PRO A 34 5.22 0.70 -19.59
C PRO A 34 5.97 0.12 -18.38
N THR A 35 6.92 -0.78 -18.63
CA THR A 35 7.66 -1.49 -17.57
C THR A 35 8.33 -0.52 -16.58
N VAL A 36 8.92 0.58 -17.07
CA VAL A 36 9.54 1.60 -16.21
C VAL A 36 8.54 2.26 -15.25
N VAL A 37 7.29 2.42 -15.68
CA VAL A 37 6.22 2.99 -14.84
C VAL A 37 5.82 1.99 -13.76
N PHE A 38 5.69 0.71 -14.12
CA PHE A 38 5.37 -0.35 -13.16
C PHE A 38 6.51 -0.59 -12.15
N ASN A 39 7.76 -0.60 -12.60
CA ASN A 39 8.92 -0.74 -11.72
C ASN A 39 9.00 0.39 -10.68
N ARG A 40 8.73 1.63 -11.10
CA ARG A 40 8.63 2.77 -10.18
C ARG A 40 7.51 2.59 -9.15
N TYR A 41 6.35 2.10 -9.59
CA TYR A 41 5.25 1.80 -8.67
C TYR A 41 5.65 0.74 -7.63
N LEU A 42 6.32 -0.33 -8.04
CA LEU A 42 6.79 -1.37 -7.12
C LEU A 42 7.72 -0.83 -6.03
N VAL A 43 8.61 0.10 -6.37
CA VAL A 43 9.49 0.75 -5.39
C VAL A 43 8.66 1.59 -4.40
N PHE A 44 7.71 2.38 -4.90
CA PHE A 44 6.86 3.21 -4.03
C PHE A 44 5.96 2.39 -3.13
N GLU A 45 5.35 1.33 -3.65
CA GLU A 45 4.51 0.42 -2.88
C GLU A 45 5.34 -0.33 -1.83
N GLY A 46 6.53 -0.83 -2.19
CA GLY A 46 7.44 -1.47 -1.24
C GLY A 46 7.84 -0.53 -0.10
N ASN A 47 8.17 0.72 -0.41
CA ASN A 47 8.45 1.74 0.61
C ASN A 47 7.22 2.04 1.49
N PHE A 48 6.02 1.97 0.91
CA PHE A 48 4.77 2.17 1.64
C PHE A 48 4.48 1.02 2.63
N VAL A 49 4.88 -0.23 2.34
CA VAL A 49 4.75 -1.35 3.29
C VAL A 49 5.45 -1.04 4.62
N ALA A 50 6.63 -0.41 4.59
CA ALA A 50 7.32 0.03 5.80
C ALA A 50 6.49 1.05 6.61
N THR A 51 5.79 1.96 5.93
CA THR A 51 4.87 2.92 6.56
C THR A 51 3.66 2.20 7.16
N ALA A 52 3.08 1.23 6.44
CA ALA A 52 1.98 0.41 6.94
C ALA A 52 2.37 -0.36 8.22
N ILE A 53 3.56 -0.94 8.27
CA ILE A 53 4.08 -1.62 9.47
C ILE A 53 4.08 -0.65 10.67
N ALA A 54 4.55 0.59 10.49
CA ALA A 54 4.55 1.58 11.57
C ALA A 54 3.14 1.94 12.06
N ILE A 55 2.18 2.09 11.14
CA ILE A 55 0.77 2.39 11.46
C ILE A 55 0.14 1.23 12.24
N PHE A 56 0.34 -0.01 11.79
CA PHE A 56 -0.22 -1.19 12.47
C PHE A 56 0.44 -1.42 13.84
N ALA A 57 1.74 -1.13 13.99
CA ALA A 57 2.42 -1.19 15.29
C ALA A 57 1.85 -0.15 16.27
N LEU A 58 1.56 1.06 15.80
CA LEU A 58 0.83 2.06 16.60
C LEU A 58 -0.59 1.58 16.93
N GLY A 59 -1.26 0.91 15.99
CA GLY A 59 -2.55 0.27 16.22
C GLY A 59 -2.50 -0.74 17.37
N VAL A 60 -1.47 -1.60 17.43
CA VAL A 60 -1.29 -2.59 18.51
C VAL A 60 -1.17 -1.90 19.87
N SER A 61 -0.42 -0.80 19.96
CA SER A 61 -0.25 -0.07 21.23
C SER A 61 -1.52 0.65 21.68
N LYS A 62 -2.40 1.03 20.74
CA LYS A 62 -3.67 1.72 21.01
C LYS A 62 -4.89 0.79 21.10
N ALA A 63 -4.72 -0.50 20.85
CA ALA A 63 -5.82 -1.45 20.81
C ALA A 63 -6.52 -1.56 22.17
N PRO A 64 -7.87 -1.67 22.20
CA PRO A 64 -8.65 -1.64 23.43
C PRO A 64 -8.53 -2.94 24.26
N GLY A 65 -7.98 -4.01 23.68
CA GLY A 65 -7.85 -5.29 24.36
C GLY A 65 -7.02 -6.32 23.58
N ILE A 66 -6.74 -7.43 24.26
CA ILE A 66 -5.82 -8.47 23.77
C ILE A 66 -6.28 -9.14 22.47
N GLN A 67 -7.59 -9.21 22.22
CA GLN A 67 -8.12 -9.81 21.00
C GLN A 67 -7.76 -8.95 19.77
N GLN A 68 -7.94 -7.63 19.86
CA GLN A 68 -7.59 -6.69 18.81
C GLN A 68 -6.08 -6.62 18.61
N GLN A 69 -5.30 -6.66 19.70
CA GLN A 69 -3.84 -6.73 19.62
C GLN A 69 -3.38 -7.96 18.85
N ARG A 70 -3.90 -9.15 19.16
CA ARG A 70 -3.55 -10.39 18.45
C ARG A 70 -3.88 -10.31 16.97
N TRP A 71 -5.03 -9.75 16.62
CA TRP A 71 -5.41 -9.58 15.22
C TRP A 71 -4.45 -8.63 14.49
N LEU A 72 -4.13 -7.47 15.08
CA LEU A 72 -3.19 -6.50 14.50
C LEU A 72 -1.76 -7.05 14.40
N ILE A 73 -1.31 -7.86 15.36
CA ILE A 73 -0.03 -8.58 15.28
C ILE A 73 -0.04 -9.57 14.11
N GLY A 74 -1.16 -10.25 13.87
CA GLY A 74 -1.32 -11.09 12.68
C GLY A 74 -1.14 -10.31 11.38
N VAL A 75 -1.66 -9.07 11.32
CA VAL A 75 -1.43 -8.17 10.17
C VAL A 75 0.05 -7.80 10.05
N LEU A 76 0.71 -7.44 11.15
CA LEU A 76 2.15 -7.11 11.14
C LEU A 76 3.00 -8.27 10.61
N ASN A 77 2.74 -9.50 11.06
CA ASN A 77 3.45 -10.67 10.56
C ASN A 77 3.23 -10.85 9.06
N ALA A 78 2.00 -10.66 8.56
CA ALA A 78 1.73 -10.73 7.13
C ALA A 78 2.47 -9.65 6.33
N LEU A 79 2.53 -8.41 6.84
CA LEU A 79 3.26 -7.33 6.17
C LEU A 79 4.77 -7.62 6.11
N VAL A 80 5.36 -8.05 7.24
CA VAL A 80 6.81 -8.28 7.35
C VAL A 80 7.24 -9.57 6.67
N ASP A 81 6.62 -10.70 6.99
CA ASP A 81 7.13 -12.01 6.57
C ASP A 81 6.64 -12.42 5.18
N ILE A 82 5.52 -11.86 4.71
CA ILE A 82 4.94 -12.20 3.41
C ILE A 82 5.14 -11.06 2.42
N GLN A 83 4.70 -9.84 2.76
CA GLN A 83 4.65 -8.77 1.78
C GLN A 83 6.04 -8.20 1.47
N ILE A 84 6.87 -7.88 2.47
CA ILE A 84 8.26 -7.43 2.26
C ILE A 84 9.05 -8.48 1.48
N ALA A 85 9.01 -9.75 1.91
CA ALA A 85 9.71 -10.84 1.25
C ALA A 85 9.30 -11.00 -0.22
N TRP A 86 8.01 -10.83 -0.52
CA TRP A 86 7.52 -10.83 -1.90
C TRP A 86 8.08 -9.66 -2.71
N PHE A 87 8.11 -8.44 -2.15
CA PHE A 87 8.70 -7.28 -2.83
C PHE A 87 10.19 -7.48 -3.11
N GLU A 88 10.97 -7.98 -2.14
CA GLU A 88 12.40 -8.28 -2.32
C GLU A 88 12.62 -9.26 -3.48
N GLN A 89 11.82 -10.33 -3.56
CA GLN A 89 11.87 -11.30 -4.65
C GLN A 89 11.51 -10.67 -6.00
N VAL A 90 10.45 -9.87 -6.06
CA VAL A 90 9.99 -9.24 -7.31
C VAL A 90 10.99 -8.20 -7.81
N LEU A 91 11.53 -7.36 -6.93
CA LEU A 91 12.55 -6.37 -7.29
C LEU A 91 13.82 -7.06 -7.79
N SER A 92 14.27 -8.12 -7.12
CA SER A 92 15.42 -8.92 -7.55
C SER A 92 15.19 -9.59 -8.91
N ALA A 93 14.05 -10.25 -9.12
CA ALA A 93 13.72 -10.93 -10.37
C ALA A 93 13.61 -9.96 -11.55
N ARG A 94 13.19 -8.71 -11.30
CA ARG A 94 13.10 -7.64 -12.31
C ARG A 94 14.37 -6.81 -12.43
N GLN A 95 15.41 -7.10 -11.66
CA GLN A 95 16.67 -6.36 -11.62
C GLN A 95 16.47 -4.85 -11.38
N ILE A 96 15.53 -4.52 -10.49
CA ILE A 96 15.22 -3.13 -10.14
C ILE A 96 16.16 -2.70 -9.01
N ASP A 97 16.94 -1.63 -9.24
CA ASP A 97 17.63 -0.92 -8.17
C ASP A 97 16.70 0.18 -7.61
N PRO A 98 16.24 0.09 -6.34
CA PRO A 98 15.40 1.11 -5.74
C PRO A 98 16.02 2.51 -5.75
N ALA A 99 17.37 2.62 -5.75
CA ALA A 99 18.06 3.90 -5.77
C ALA A 99 17.84 4.69 -7.08
N GLU A 100 17.45 4.01 -8.16
CA GLU A 100 17.12 4.65 -9.44
C GLU A 100 15.73 5.33 -9.44
N TYR A 101 14.93 5.11 -8.40
CA TYR A 101 13.55 5.59 -8.30
C TYR A 101 13.39 6.50 -7.06
N PRO A 102 13.69 7.81 -7.18
CA PRO A 102 13.56 8.74 -6.06
C PRO A 102 12.11 8.78 -5.54
N ASP A 103 11.95 8.58 -4.24
CA ASP A 103 10.68 8.52 -3.53
C ASP A 103 10.22 9.91 -3.03
N ASP A 104 10.92 10.94 -3.46
CA ASP A 104 10.75 12.32 -3.02
C ASP A 104 9.71 13.08 -3.87
N LEU A 105 8.86 12.37 -4.62
CA LEU A 105 7.75 13.01 -5.31
C LEU A 105 6.76 13.61 -4.29
N PRO A 106 6.23 14.83 -4.52
CA PRO A 106 5.33 15.49 -3.57
C PRO A 106 4.11 14.64 -3.17
N GLY A 107 3.55 13.87 -4.12
CA GLY A 107 2.43 12.98 -3.85
C GLY A 107 2.79 11.81 -2.94
N VAL A 108 3.98 11.22 -3.12
CA VAL A 108 4.48 10.10 -2.31
C VAL A 108 4.73 10.56 -0.88
N ARG A 109 5.43 11.69 -0.71
CA ARG A 109 5.66 12.29 0.63
C ARG A 109 4.35 12.66 1.32
N ARG A 110 3.44 13.34 0.62
CA ARG A 110 2.14 13.73 1.18
C ARG A 110 1.32 12.53 1.63
N PHE A 111 1.35 11.43 0.88
CA PHE A 111 0.63 10.22 1.24
C PHE A 111 1.25 9.55 2.47
N ARG A 112 2.58 9.38 2.48
CA ARG A 112 3.33 8.81 3.62
C ARG A 112 3.13 9.63 4.90
N ASP A 113 3.31 10.94 4.82
CA ASP A 113 3.28 11.83 5.99
C ASP A 113 1.85 12.12 6.47
N GLY A 114 0.84 11.78 5.65
CA GLY A 114 -0.57 11.96 5.98
C GLY A 114 -1.22 10.76 6.67
N MET A 115 -0.50 9.64 6.83
CA MET A 115 -0.96 8.41 7.46
C MET A 115 -0.41 8.27 8.89
#